data_AF-A0A849C767-F1
#
_entry.id   AF-A0A849C767-F1
#
_cell.length_a   1.000
_cell.length_b   1.000
_cell.length_c   1.000
_cell.angle_alpha   90.00
_cell.angle_beta   90.00
_cell.angle_gamma   90.00
#
_symmetry.space_group_name_H-M   'P 1'
#
loop_
_entity.id
_entity.type
_entity.pdbx_description
1 polymer ?
#
loop_
_entity_poly.entity_id
_entity_poly.type
_entity_poly.pdbx_seq_one_letter_code
_entity_poly.pdbx_strand_id
1 'polypeptide(L)' 'MTLSSVPDGADAATVRAMLSCGNPRWARQHPHKAMQVHLECEVGICATKTVAFLTLQQQGRIVPDSGRDR' A
#
# COMPACT_ATOMS: atom_id res chain seq x y z
N MET A 1 -18.08 -7.81 4.17
CA MET A 1 -16.61 -7.60 4.08
C MET A 1 -16.05 -8.61 3.11
N THR A 2 -15.82 -8.22 1.86
CA THR A 2 -15.20 -9.10 0.86
C THR A 2 -13.69 -9.10 1.10
N LEU A 3 -13.19 -10.24 1.59
CA LEU A 3 -11.75 -10.52 1.64
C LEU A 3 -11.21 -10.38 0.22
N SER A 4 -10.30 -9.42 -0.01
CA SER A 4 -9.64 -9.25 -1.31
C SER A 4 -9.02 -10.59 -1.72
N SER A 5 -9.59 -11.19 -2.76
CA SER A 5 -9.26 -12.50 -3.27
C SER A 5 -7.81 -12.49 -3.77
N VAL A 6 -6.96 -13.23 -3.07
CA VAL A 6 -5.74 -13.76 -3.69
C VAL A 6 -6.22 -14.62 -4.88
N PRO A 7 -5.62 -14.52 -6.07
CA PRO A 7 -6.03 -15.33 -7.20
C PRO A 7 -5.98 -16.82 -6.80
N ASP A 8 -7.04 -17.57 -7.10
CA ASP A 8 -7.04 -19.02 -6.88
C ASP A 8 -5.85 -19.65 -7.62
N GLY A 9 -5.00 -20.37 -6.88
CA GLY A 9 -3.78 -20.98 -7.43
C GLY A 9 -2.56 -20.04 -7.54
N ALA A 10 -2.59 -18.84 -6.97
CA ALA A 10 -1.40 -17.98 -6.91
C ALA A 10 -0.31 -18.62 -6.05
N ASP A 11 0.87 -18.84 -6.64
CA ASP A 11 2.03 -19.30 -5.89
C ASP A 11 2.63 -18.17 -5.03
N ALA A 12 3.52 -18.55 -4.10
CA ALA A 12 4.16 -17.59 -3.20
C ALA A 12 4.97 -16.52 -3.95
N ALA A 13 5.52 -16.85 -5.13
CA ALA A 13 6.26 -15.92 -5.95
C ALA A 13 5.35 -14.81 -6.52
N THR A 14 4.17 -15.19 -7.01
CA THR A 14 3.14 -14.28 -7.51
C THR A 14 2.65 -13.35 -6.41
N VAL A 15 2.36 -13.89 -5.23
CA VAL A 15 1.94 -13.08 -4.08
C VAL A 15 3.05 -12.10 -3.67
N ARG A 16 4.31 -12.55 -3.64
CA ARG A 16 5.45 -11.68 -3.33
C ARG A 16 5.64 -10.57 -4.37
N ALA A 17 5.51 -10.88 -5.66
CA ALA A 17 5.60 -9.88 -6.72
C ALA A 17 4.47 -8.84 -6.61
N MET A 18 3.25 -9.30 -6.33
CA MET A 18 2.09 -8.42 -6.11
C MET A 18 2.32 -7.45 -4.95
N LEU A 19 2.86 -7.93 -3.84
CA LEU A 19 3.12 -7.17 -2.61
C LEU A 19 4.50 -6.47 -2.59
N SER A 20 5.22 -6.45 -3.71
CA SER A 20 6.56 -5.87 -3.76
C SER A 20 6.52 -4.34 -3.73
N CYS A 21 7.60 -3.72 -3.25
CA CYS A 21 7.74 -2.26 -3.23
C CYS A 21 7.59 -1.60 -4.62
N GLY A 22 7.85 -2.37 -5.69
CA GLY A 22 7.80 -1.94 -7.08
C GLY A 22 6.43 -2.10 -7.75
N ASN A 23 5.36 -2.46 -7.02
CA ASN A 23 4.02 -2.61 -7.59
C ASN A 23 3.02 -1.55 -7.08
N PRO A 24 3.17 -0.26 -7.45
CA PRO A 24 2.28 0.80 -7.02
C PRO A 24 0.85 0.66 -7.56
N ARG A 25 0.64 -0.14 -8.61
CA ARG A 25 -0.70 -0.38 -9.17
C ARG A 25 -1.61 -1.09 -8.16
N TRP A 26 -1.08 -2.09 -7.46
CA TRP A 26 -1.82 -2.79 -6.41
C TRP A 26 -2.18 -1.85 -5.25
N ALA A 27 -1.26 -0.95 -4.86
CA ALA A 27 -1.52 0.06 -3.83
C ALA A 27 -2.68 1.02 -4.17
N ARG A 28 -2.91 1.38 -5.44
CA ARG A 28 -4.06 2.21 -5.81
C ARG A 28 -5.39 1.49 -5.59
N GLN A 29 -5.41 0.17 -5.80
CA GLN A 29 -6.62 -0.65 -5.67
C GLN A 29 -6.90 -1.03 -4.21
N HIS A 30 -5.84 -1.22 -3.42
CA HIS A 30 -5.92 -1.65 -2.03
C HIS A 30 -5.06 -0.78 -1.09
N PRO A 31 -5.31 0.54 -1.01
CA PRO A 31 -4.40 1.47 -0.36
C PRO A 31 -4.23 1.21 1.14
N HIS A 32 -5.31 0.86 1.85
CA HIS A 32 -5.20 0.49 3.27
C HIS A 32 -4.34 -0.77 3.48
N LYS A 33 -4.49 -1.79 2.64
CA LYS A 33 -3.73 -3.03 2.76
C LYS A 33 -2.26 -2.83 2.38
N ALA A 34 -1.99 -1.99 1.39
CA ALA A 34 -0.63 -1.59 1.05
C ALA A 34 0.07 -0.85 2.19
N MET A 35 -0.62 0.04 2.91
CA MET A 35 -0.05 0.68 4.12
C MET A 35 0.29 -0.34 5.22
N GLN A 36 -0.51 -1.40 5.38
CA GLN A 36 -0.26 -2.48 6.34
C GLN A 36 0.89 -3.39 5.93
N VAL A 37 0.94 -3.81 4.67
CA VAL A 37 2.00 -4.69 4.15
C VAL A 37 3.36 -3.98 4.16
N HIS A 38 3.38 -2.70 3.84
CA HIS A 38 4.59 -1.88 3.82
C HIS A 38 4.77 -1.07 5.12
N LEU A 39 4.40 -1.65 6.27
CA LEU A 39 4.46 -0.95 7.57
C LEU A 39 5.86 -0.40 7.85
N GLU A 40 6.90 -1.19 7.58
CA GLU A 40 8.31 -0.84 7.83
C GLU A 40 8.94 0.02 6.72
N CYS A 41 8.28 0.18 5.57
CA CYS A 41 8.80 1.03 4.51
C CYS A 41 8.59 2.52 4.82
N GLU A 42 9.33 3.39 4.16
CA GLU A 42 9.15 4.85 4.27
C GLU A 42 8.34 5.43 3.10
N VAL A 43 7.48 6.41 3.39
CA VAL A 43 6.80 7.24 2.38
C VAL A 43 7.81 8.19 1.75
N GLY A 44 7.89 8.21 0.41
CA GLY A 44 8.91 8.93 -0.36
C GLY A 44 10.04 8.01 -0.86
N ILE A 45 10.27 6.87 -0.19
CA ILE A 45 11.28 5.87 -0.59
C ILE A 45 10.62 4.66 -1.24
N CYS A 46 9.61 4.06 -0.61
CA CYS A 46 8.87 2.95 -1.19
C CYS A 46 7.76 3.45 -2.11
N ALA A 47 7.86 3.15 -3.40
CA ALA A 47 6.87 3.58 -4.40
C ALA A 47 5.44 3.11 -4.04
N THR A 48 5.30 1.85 -3.61
CA THR A 48 4.00 1.27 -3.26
C THR A 48 3.38 1.94 -2.03
N LYS A 49 4.16 2.15 -0.95
CA LYS A 49 3.67 2.88 0.24
C LYS A 49 3.33 4.34 -0.08
N THR A 50 4.14 4.99 -0.91
CA THR A 50 3.93 6.39 -1.30
C THR A 50 2.63 6.56 -2.06
N VAL A 51 2.36 5.68 -3.03
CA VAL A 51 1.10 5.71 -3.79
C VAL A 51 -0.10 5.41 -2.90
N ALA A 52 0.01 4.46 -1.97
CA ALA A 52 -1.03 4.18 -1.00
C ALA A 52 -1.33 5.40 -0.11
N PHE A 53 -0.29 6.05 0.43
CA PHE A 53 -0.41 7.25 1.24
C PHE A 53 -1.12 8.38 0.47
N LEU A 54 -0.64 8.73 -0.73
CA LEU A 54 -1.24 9.79 -1.54
C LEU A 54 -2.70 9.48 -1.90
N THR A 55 -3.01 8.21 -2.20
CA THR A 55 -4.39 7.78 -2.49
C THR A 55 -5.30 8.01 -1.29
N LEU A 56 -4.88 7.60 -0.09
CA LEU A 56 -5.66 7.80 1.13
C LEU A 56 -5.79 9.27 1.51
N GLN A 57 -4.75 10.07 1.28
CA GLN A 57 -4.78 11.51 1.53
C GLN A 57 -5.79 12.21 0.61
N GLN A 58 -5.75 11.91 -0.69
CA GLN A 58 -6.70 12.44 -1.68
C GLN A 58 -8.15 12.04 -1.36
N GLN A 59 -8.35 10.85 -0.80
CA GLN A 59 -9.67 10.38 -0.34
C GLN A 59 -10.10 10.97 1.01
N GLY A 60 -9.28 11.82 1.65
CA GLY A 60 -9.55 12.37 2.98
C GLY A 60 -9.55 11.33 4.11
N ARG A 61 -8.93 10.16 3.89
CA ARG A 61 -8.87 9.05 4.86
C ARG A 61 -7.70 9.17 5.82
N ILE A 62 -6.65 9.90 5.43
CA ILE A 62 -5.53 10.25 6.28
C ILE A 62 -5.22 11.74 6.10
N VAL A 63 -4.80 12.38 7.18
CA VAL A 63 -4.29 13.75 7.17
C VAL A 63 -2.85 13.67 7.68
N PRO A 64 -1.87 14.28 6.97
CA PRO A 64 -0.52 14.38 7.49
C PRO A 64 -0.54 15.05 8.86
N ASP A 65 0.11 14.44 9.83
CA ASP A 65 0.29 15.06 11.14
C ASP A 65 1.31 16.19 11.03
N SER A 66 0.83 17.40 10.81
CA SER A 66 1.66 18.60 10.62
C SER A 66 2.36 19.07 11.89
N GLY A 67 2.09 18.45 13.05
CA GLY A 67 2.70 18.78 14.33
C GLY A 67 3.89 17.90 14.72
N ARG A 68 4.17 16.85 13.95
CA ARG A 68 5.35 16.00 14.13
C ARG A 68 6.37 16.29 13.04
N ASP A 69 7.33 17.13 13.38
CA ASP A 69 8.59 17.16 12.64
C ASP A 69 9.27 15.80 12.77
N ARG A 70 9.81 15.30 11.65
CA ARG A 70 10.50 14.01 11.58
C ARG A 70 11.90 14.08 12.18
#